data_AF-A0A4Z0R0B4-F1
#
_entry.id   AF-A0A4Z0R0B4-F1
#
_cell.length_a   1.000
_cell.length_b   1.000
_cell.length_c   1.000
_cell.angle_alpha   90.00
_cell.angle_beta   90.00
_cell.angle_gamma   90.00
#
_symmetry.space_group_name_H-M   'P 1'
#
loop_
_entity.id
_entity.type
_entity.pdbx_description
1 polymer ?
#
loop_
_entity_poly.entity_id
_entity_poly.type
_entity_poly.pdbx_seq_one_letter_code
_entity_poly.pdbx_strand_id
1 'polypeptide(L)'
;MIVTEYELRANWHKTKEKVIVLPPGSVITPSARDFIRSKGIDVQIEGNGILDINKTTFSNAQQTVTRHKPFEEKLNPARGSQTPSGVKPEHMTHLHQGALVTKTHPVIAYRGQLDLFQCELVEAQVSFAQAGEEGLILNLEEIAAFARALMVNEVKETPFHWKTLIGLSPEELRERSHHPQKYFGVDHTPLSYTHGLVVAKLQHLRAKSREVELYANRAFTNESGECLRTDLIQALNRLSSAFYILACEVRGRKLEEKTEKAEKHEQPEKRIPIGVSNRHIHLSKDDLEALFGENYGLNLQKELSQPGQFAAKETVTLVGPKGRIEKVRILGPVRKNTQAEISATDCYKLGIKPVIRDSGQHEGTPGLQLVGPQGQVELESGVMVASRHIHLNLEQAAEWSLNDGDRVRVQIQSKRPMIFEDVLIRVNEDYQKEMHLDLDEANAALIDGQTQGVLMEV
;
A
#
# COMPACT_ATOMS: atom_id res chain seq x y z
N MET A 1 -17.32 25.86 -23.39
CA MET A 1 -15.97 25.34 -23.08
C MET A 1 -15.29 26.33 -22.15
N ILE A 2 -14.63 25.88 -21.06
CA ILE A 2 -13.89 26.80 -20.18
C ILE A 2 -12.45 26.82 -20.68
N VAL A 3 -11.94 28.00 -21.04
CA VAL A 3 -10.55 28.18 -21.50
C VAL A 3 -9.72 28.67 -20.33
N THR A 4 -8.79 27.83 -19.88
CA THR A 4 -7.90 28.12 -18.75
C THR A 4 -6.52 28.58 -19.21
N GLU A 5 -5.79 29.30 -18.34
CA GLU A 5 -4.41 29.73 -18.63
C GLU A 5 -3.50 28.53 -18.89
N TYR A 6 -3.72 27.43 -18.16
CA TYR A 6 -2.95 26.20 -18.29
C TYR A 6 -3.07 25.61 -19.70
N GLU A 7 -4.29 25.51 -20.25
CA GLU A 7 -4.53 25.02 -21.61
C GLU A 7 -3.92 25.94 -22.66
N LEU A 8 -4.00 27.26 -22.47
CA LEU A 8 -3.37 28.24 -23.36
C LEU A 8 -1.85 28.12 -23.36
N ARG A 9 -1.21 28.00 -22.19
CA ARG A 9 0.25 27.82 -22.09
C ARG A 9 0.71 26.50 -22.69
N ALA A 10 -0.02 25.41 -22.46
CA ALA A 10 0.31 24.09 -22.97
C ALA A 10 0.32 24.03 -24.51
N ASN A 11 -0.57 24.80 -25.15
CA ASN A 11 -0.74 24.80 -26.61
C ASN A 11 0.02 25.93 -27.32
N TRP A 12 0.26 27.07 -26.65
CA TRP A 12 0.94 28.24 -27.24
C TRP A 12 2.34 27.94 -27.79
N HIS A 13 3.12 27.12 -27.07
CA HIS A 13 4.47 26.76 -27.49
C HIS A 13 4.52 25.95 -28.79
N LYS A 14 3.41 25.29 -29.15
CA LYS A 14 3.32 24.41 -30.32
C LYS A 14 2.84 25.14 -31.57
N THR A 15 1.95 26.13 -31.44
CA THR A 15 1.35 26.81 -32.60
C THR A 15 1.98 28.18 -32.87
N LYS A 16 2.36 28.95 -31.84
CA LYS A 16 2.82 30.37 -31.95
C LYS A 16 1.89 31.27 -32.80
N GLU A 17 0.65 30.85 -33.02
CA GLU A 17 -0.31 31.58 -33.83
C GLU A 17 -0.85 32.76 -33.03
N LYS A 18 -0.88 33.96 -33.64
CA LYS A 18 -1.39 35.16 -32.98
C LYS A 18 -2.91 35.19 -32.80
N VAL A 19 -3.63 34.18 -33.28
CA VAL A 19 -5.10 34.13 -33.25
C VAL A 19 -5.56 32.79 -32.68
N ILE A 20 -6.47 32.81 -31.72
CA ILE A 20 -7.12 31.61 -31.17
C ILE A 20 -8.59 31.61 -31.54
N VAL A 21 -9.04 30.53 -32.19
CA VAL A 21 -10.44 30.33 -32.56
C VAL A 21 -11.15 29.51 -31.47
N LEU A 22 -12.25 30.04 -30.93
CA LEU A 22 -13.04 29.41 -29.87
C LEU A 22 -14.47 29.10 -30.34
N PRO A 23 -15.06 27.97 -29.93
CA PRO A 23 -16.45 27.67 -30.23
C PRO A 23 -17.42 28.59 -29.47
N PRO A 24 -18.65 28.82 -29.98
CA PRO A 24 -19.68 29.62 -29.32
C PRO A 24 -19.96 29.16 -27.87
N GLY A 25 -20.16 30.11 -26.95
CA GLY A 25 -20.43 29.81 -25.53
C GLY A 25 -19.19 29.43 -24.72
N SER A 26 -17.99 29.78 -25.19
CA SER A 26 -16.75 29.58 -24.45
C SER A 26 -16.54 30.67 -23.39
N VAL A 27 -16.10 30.27 -22.19
CA VAL A 27 -15.84 31.15 -21.05
C VAL A 27 -14.35 31.16 -20.76
N ILE A 28 -13.70 32.32 -20.85
CA ILE A 28 -12.27 32.49 -20.60
C ILE A 28 -12.06 32.86 -19.12
N THR A 29 -11.23 32.11 -18.40
CA THR A 29 -10.94 32.41 -16.99
C THR A 29 -10.14 33.72 -16.84
N PRO A 30 -10.18 34.41 -15.68
CA PRO A 30 -9.45 35.66 -15.49
C PRO A 30 -7.94 35.55 -15.80
N SER A 31 -7.29 34.49 -15.31
CA SER A 31 -5.86 34.25 -15.55
C SER A 31 -5.54 33.93 -17.03
N ALA A 32 -6.48 33.30 -17.75
CA ALA A 32 -6.35 33.08 -19.19
C ALA A 32 -6.40 34.39 -19.98
N ARG A 33 -7.25 35.34 -19.54
CA ARG A 33 -7.38 36.67 -20.14
C ARG A 33 -6.10 37.50 -19.97
N ASP A 34 -5.48 37.44 -18.80
CA ASP A 34 -4.20 38.11 -18.53
C ASP A 34 -3.07 37.55 -19.40
N PHE A 35 -3.04 36.22 -19.58
CA PHE A 35 -2.07 35.58 -20.46
C PHE A 35 -2.24 36.00 -21.93
N ILE A 36 -3.48 36.00 -22.44
CA ILE A 36 -3.82 36.47 -23.81
C ILE A 36 -3.35 37.91 -24.02
N ARG A 37 -3.62 38.80 -23.06
CA ARG A 37 -3.18 40.20 -23.11
C ARG A 37 -1.65 40.32 -23.10
N SER A 38 -0.97 39.55 -22.24
CA SER A 38 0.49 39.60 -22.11
C SER A 38 1.26 39.11 -23.35
N LYS A 39 0.62 38.27 -24.18
CA LYS A 39 1.22 37.66 -25.37
C LYS A 39 0.71 38.25 -26.68
N GLY A 40 -0.22 39.21 -26.63
CA GLY A 40 -0.78 39.87 -27.81
C GLY A 40 -1.52 38.90 -28.72
N ILE A 41 -2.35 38.05 -28.13
CA ILE A 41 -3.12 37.02 -28.82
C ILE A 41 -4.52 37.55 -29.12
N ASP A 42 -4.96 37.48 -30.37
CA ASP A 42 -6.31 37.82 -30.80
C ASP A 42 -7.25 36.62 -30.62
N VAL A 43 -8.50 36.85 -30.24
CA VAL A 43 -9.48 35.78 -30.00
C VAL A 43 -10.64 35.91 -30.99
N GLN A 44 -10.89 34.86 -31.76
CA GLN A 44 -11.99 34.78 -32.73
C GLN A 44 -13.00 33.73 -32.26
N ILE A 45 -14.30 34.02 -32.30
CA ILE A 45 -15.34 33.04 -31.97
C ILE A 45 -15.93 32.50 -33.28
N GLU A 46 -16.02 31.19 -33.46
CA GLU A 46 -16.59 30.59 -34.67
C GLU A 46 -18.04 31.08 -34.91
N GLY A 47 -18.30 31.63 -36.10
CA GLY A 47 -19.64 32.05 -36.53
C GLY A 47 -19.98 33.54 -36.34
N ASN A 48 -19.14 34.34 -35.68
CA ASN A 48 -19.23 35.81 -35.69
C ASN A 48 -17.84 36.40 -35.93
N GLY A 49 -17.75 37.43 -36.79
CA GLY A 49 -16.48 38.05 -37.17
C GLY A 49 -15.62 38.56 -35.99
N ILE A 50 -14.37 38.93 -36.32
CA ILE A 50 -13.31 39.33 -35.37
C ILE A 50 -13.82 40.37 -34.36
N LEU A 51 -13.68 40.07 -33.06
CA LEU A 51 -14.04 40.94 -31.95
C LEU A 51 -12.83 41.76 -31.51
N ASP A 52 -12.94 43.09 -31.64
CA ASP A 52 -11.95 44.04 -31.15
C ASP A 52 -12.06 44.18 -29.62
N ILE A 53 -10.98 43.84 -28.91
CA ILE A 53 -10.94 43.64 -27.45
C ILE A 53 -10.92 44.97 -26.67
N ASN A 54 -11.00 46.11 -27.36
CA ASN A 54 -10.84 47.44 -26.77
C ASN A 54 -12.14 48.26 -26.58
N LYS A 55 -13.33 47.68 -26.78
CA LYS A 55 -14.59 48.38 -26.44
C LYS A 55 -15.35 47.73 -25.29
N THR A 56 -15.40 48.50 -24.21
CA THR A 56 -16.38 48.49 -23.13
C THR A 56 -17.80 48.61 -23.68
N THR A 57 -18.44 47.48 -24.02
CA THR A 57 -19.90 47.29 -24.01
C THR A 57 -20.22 45.85 -24.37
N PHE A 58 -20.72 45.06 -23.42
CA PHE A 58 -21.62 43.96 -23.72
C PHE A 58 -22.65 43.84 -22.59
N SER A 59 -23.72 44.63 -22.71
CA SER A 59 -25.03 44.28 -22.18
C SER A 59 -25.85 43.62 -23.30
N ASN A 60 -26.37 42.44 -22.96
CA ASN A 60 -27.58 41.75 -23.42
C ASN A 60 -27.81 41.46 -24.91
N ALA A 61 -27.64 40.18 -25.27
CA ALA A 61 -28.48 39.54 -26.28
C ALA A 61 -29.64 38.81 -25.58
N GLN A 62 -30.85 39.24 -25.91
CA GLN A 62 -32.13 38.68 -25.48
C GLN A 62 -32.30 37.26 -26.00
N GLN A 63 -32.75 36.35 -25.12
CA GLN A 63 -33.70 35.29 -25.47
C GLN A 63 -34.61 35.01 -24.26
N THR A 64 -35.78 35.64 -24.34
CA THR A 64 -37.09 35.18 -23.84
C THR A 64 -37.13 34.18 -22.68
N VAL A 65 -37.22 34.70 -21.45
CA VAL A 65 -38.03 34.09 -20.39
C VAL A 65 -38.90 35.21 -19.80
N THR A 66 -40.16 34.88 -19.56
CA THR A 66 -41.26 35.76 -19.15
C THR A 66 -40.89 36.71 -18.01
N ARG A 67 -41.27 37.97 -18.21
CA ARG A 67 -40.94 39.16 -17.43
C ARG A 67 -41.58 39.12 -16.02
N HIS A 68 -40.77 39.10 -14.95
CA HIS A 68 -41.13 39.69 -13.67
C HIS A 68 -40.08 40.73 -13.28
N LYS A 69 -40.56 41.89 -12.80
CA LYS A 69 -39.79 43.13 -12.57
C LYS A 69 -38.66 42.98 -11.52
N PRO A 70 -37.62 43.85 -11.54
CA PRO A 70 -36.45 43.73 -10.68
C PRO A 70 -36.76 44.02 -9.21
N PHE A 71 -36.16 43.22 -8.31
CA PHE A 71 -36.15 43.40 -6.86
C PHE A 71 -35.00 44.34 -6.47
N GLU A 72 -35.07 45.59 -6.90
CA GLU A 72 -34.31 46.68 -6.30
C GLU A 72 -35.29 47.54 -5.49
N GLU A 73 -35.64 47.06 -4.31
CA GLU A 73 -36.09 47.94 -3.23
C GLU A 73 -36.00 47.18 -1.89
N LYS A 74 -35.27 47.80 -0.95
CA LYS A 74 -35.18 47.53 0.50
C LYS A 74 -33.97 46.73 0.99
N LEU A 75 -32.81 47.39 0.95
CA LEU A 75 -32.15 47.74 2.21
C LEU A 75 -32.95 48.84 2.90
N ASN A 76 -33.91 48.45 3.75
CA ASN A 76 -34.40 49.24 4.88
C ASN A 76 -35.24 48.33 5.78
N PRO A 77 -35.11 48.39 7.12
CA PRO A 77 -35.78 47.48 8.04
C PRO A 77 -37.25 47.88 8.16
N ALA A 78 -38.09 47.33 7.29
CA ALA A 78 -39.54 47.46 7.43
C ALA A 78 -40.04 46.45 8.46
N ARG A 79 -40.54 46.99 9.59
CA ARG A 79 -41.29 46.31 10.65
C ARG A 79 -42.15 45.14 10.14
N GLY A 80 -42.00 44.00 10.80
CA GLY A 80 -42.88 42.84 10.83
C GLY A 80 -43.97 42.74 9.77
N SER A 81 -43.70 42.02 8.69
CA SER A 81 -44.75 41.42 7.87
C SER A 81 -45.29 40.18 8.59
N GLN A 82 -46.30 40.39 9.45
CA GLN A 82 -47.14 39.29 9.91
C GLN A 82 -47.86 38.69 8.69
N THR A 83 -47.64 37.41 8.42
CA THR A 83 -48.40 36.66 7.42
C THR A 83 -49.84 36.48 7.91
N PRO A 84 -50.88 36.63 7.05
CA PRO A 84 -52.30 36.65 7.48
C PRO A 84 -52.87 35.32 8.01
N SER A 85 -52.05 34.32 8.32
CA SER A 85 -52.55 33.01 8.78
C SER A 85 -51.61 32.26 9.74
N GLY A 86 -50.48 32.84 10.17
CA GLY A 86 -49.52 32.12 11.03
C GLY A 86 -48.86 30.89 10.38
N VAL A 87 -49.26 30.50 9.16
CA VAL A 87 -48.68 29.39 8.42
C VAL A 87 -47.62 29.94 7.47
N LYS A 88 -46.37 29.57 7.74
CA LYS A 88 -45.20 29.87 6.91
C LYS A 88 -45.35 29.22 5.52
N PRO A 89 -45.21 29.95 4.40
CA PRO A 89 -45.19 29.36 3.06
C PRO A 89 -44.06 28.33 2.89
N GLU A 90 -44.33 27.19 2.25
CA GLU A 90 -43.39 26.06 2.17
C GLU A 90 -42.04 26.40 1.51
N HIS A 91 -42.02 27.34 0.56
CA HIS A 91 -40.82 27.76 -0.17
C HIS A 91 -39.95 28.76 0.62
N MET A 92 -40.41 29.21 1.78
CA MET A 92 -39.73 30.19 2.63
C MET A 92 -39.03 29.50 3.80
N THR A 93 -38.03 30.16 4.37
CA THR A 93 -37.33 29.76 5.60
C THR A 93 -36.93 30.96 6.43
N HIS A 94 -36.66 30.74 7.71
CA HIS A 94 -36.17 31.80 8.59
C HIS A 94 -34.66 31.91 8.41
N LEU A 95 -34.18 33.12 8.10
CA LEU A 95 -32.77 33.45 8.10
C LEU A 95 -32.30 33.72 9.54
N HIS A 96 -33.09 34.51 10.29
CA HIS A 96 -32.96 34.77 11.72
C HIS A 96 -34.37 34.84 12.33
N GLN A 97 -34.49 34.97 13.66
CA GLN A 97 -35.80 35.15 14.31
C GLN A 97 -36.51 36.38 13.71
N GLY A 98 -37.65 36.14 13.03
CA GLY A 98 -38.45 37.19 12.40
C GLY A 98 -38.05 37.59 10.97
N ALA A 99 -36.96 37.05 10.41
CA ALA A 99 -36.52 37.33 9.03
C ALA A 99 -36.82 36.13 8.11
N LEU A 100 -37.86 36.23 7.28
CA LEU A 100 -38.26 35.20 6.32
C LEU A 100 -37.61 35.46 4.94
N VAL A 101 -36.91 34.45 4.41
CA VAL A 101 -36.27 34.45 3.09
C VAL A 101 -36.69 33.22 2.30
N THR A 102 -36.42 33.19 0.99
CA THR A 102 -36.66 31.98 0.18
C THR A 102 -35.66 30.89 0.55
N LYS A 103 -36.03 29.61 0.36
CA LYS A 103 -35.10 28.48 0.54
C LYS A 103 -33.90 28.50 -0.42
N THR A 104 -33.96 29.27 -1.50
CA THR A 104 -32.88 29.48 -2.47
C THR A 104 -31.90 30.58 -2.07
N HIS A 105 -32.11 31.23 -0.92
CA HIS A 105 -31.26 32.34 -0.47
C HIS A 105 -29.79 31.90 -0.32
N PRO A 106 -28.81 32.68 -0.82
CA PRO A 106 -27.39 32.31 -0.80
C PRO A 106 -26.84 31.92 0.58
N VAL A 107 -27.24 32.63 1.64
CA VAL A 107 -26.86 32.29 3.02
C VAL A 107 -27.41 30.93 3.45
N ILE A 108 -28.65 30.58 3.06
CA ILE A 108 -29.23 29.26 3.38
C ILE A 108 -28.46 28.15 2.65
N ALA A 109 -28.06 28.38 1.41
CA ALA A 109 -27.22 27.46 0.66
C ALA A 109 -25.83 27.31 1.31
N TYR A 110 -25.21 28.40 1.77
CA TYR A 110 -23.97 28.36 2.54
C TYR A 110 -24.11 27.52 3.82
N ARG A 111 -25.18 27.74 4.61
CA ARG A 111 -25.42 26.96 5.83
C ARG A 111 -25.55 25.47 5.52
N GLY A 112 -26.34 25.11 4.51
CA GLY A 112 -26.49 23.71 4.09
C GLY A 112 -25.16 23.06 3.67
N GLN A 113 -24.27 23.81 3.02
CA GLN A 113 -22.94 23.32 2.64
C GLN A 113 -22.00 23.16 3.84
N LEU A 114 -22.07 24.08 4.81
CA LEU A 114 -21.31 24.00 6.06
C LEU A 114 -21.80 22.83 6.93
N ASP A 115 -23.10 22.53 6.92
CA ASP A 115 -23.68 21.35 7.57
C ASP A 115 -23.23 20.05 6.91
N LEU A 116 -23.31 19.96 5.57
CA LEU A 116 -22.82 18.79 4.83
C LEU A 116 -21.33 18.54 5.07
N PHE A 117 -20.53 19.60 5.09
CA PHE A 117 -19.11 19.51 5.41
C PHE A 117 -18.86 18.93 6.82
N GLN A 118 -19.70 19.27 7.81
CA GLN A 118 -19.61 18.66 9.14
C GLN A 118 -19.96 17.15 9.12
N CYS A 119 -20.90 16.71 8.30
CA CYS A 119 -21.16 15.28 8.10
C CYS A 119 -19.95 14.57 7.50
N GLU A 120 -19.34 15.14 6.47
CA GLU A 120 -18.14 14.58 5.82
C GLU A 120 -16.95 14.51 6.79
N LEU A 121 -16.82 15.46 7.73
CA LEU A 121 -15.81 15.39 8.79
C LEU A 121 -16.00 14.16 9.67
N VAL A 122 -17.23 13.86 10.08
CA VAL A 122 -17.54 12.67 10.90
C VAL A 122 -17.26 11.38 10.13
N GLU A 123 -17.64 11.32 8.85
CA GLU A 123 -17.32 10.16 8.00
C GLU A 123 -15.81 9.93 7.87
N ALA A 124 -15.02 11.01 7.77
CA ALA A 124 -13.57 10.93 7.75
C ALA A 124 -13.02 10.46 9.11
N GLN A 125 -13.54 10.95 10.23
CA GLN A 125 -13.15 10.50 11.58
C GLN A 125 -13.37 8.99 11.76
N VAL A 126 -14.52 8.45 11.34
CA VAL A 126 -14.78 7.00 11.38
C VAL A 126 -13.75 6.24 10.55
N SER A 127 -13.42 6.75 9.36
CA SER A 127 -12.43 6.12 8.48
C SER A 127 -11.02 6.19 9.05
N PHE A 128 -10.67 7.26 9.77
CA PHE A 128 -9.37 7.43 10.41
C PHE A 128 -9.23 6.58 11.67
N ALA A 129 -10.32 6.35 12.41
CA ALA A 129 -10.36 5.40 13.51
C ALA A 129 -10.06 3.97 13.04
N GLN A 130 -10.66 3.56 11.92
CA GLN A 130 -10.36 2.26 11.30
C GLN A 130 -8.91 2.14 10.80
N ALA A 131 -8.28 3.26 10.47
CA ALA A 131 -6.89 3.32 10.03
C ALA A 131 -5.88 3.53 11.17
N GLY A 132 -6.32 3.64 12.42
CA GLY A 132 -5.46 3.87 13.59
C GLY A 132 -4.87 5.29 13.69
N GLU A 133 -5.45 6.28 13.02
CA GLU A 133 -4.94 7.66 12.95
C GLU A 133 -5.52 8.56 14.04
N GLU A 134 -5.30 8.22 15.31
CA GLU A 134 -5.87 8.93 16.48
C GLU A 134 -5.52 10.43 16.49
N GLY A 135 -4.28 10.79 16.14
CA GLY A 135 -3.84 12.18 16.06
C GLY A 135 -4.61 12.98 15.01
N LEU A 136 -4.98 12.37 13.87
CA LEU A 136 -5.80 13.05 12.86
C LEU A 136 -7.24 13.23 13.32
N ILE A 137 -7.79 12.29 14.11
CA ILE A 137 -9.15 12.41 14.65
C ILE A 137 -9.25 13.64 15.56
N LEU A 138 -8.28 13.86 16.45
CA LEU A 138 -8.23 15.04 17.32
C LEU A 138 -8.17 16.35 16.51
N ASN A 139 -7.36 16.38 15.45
CA ASN A 139 -7.33 17.52 14.52
C ASN A 139 -8.68 17.75 13.85
N LEU A 140 -9.38 16.68 13.43
CA LEU A 140 -10.72 16.79 12.85
C LEU A 140 -11.78 17.22 13.87
N GLU A 141 -11.64 16.88 15.16
CA GLU A 141 -12.53 17.37 16.22
C GLU A 141 -12.40 18.88 16.42
N GLU A 142 -11.17 19.40 16.42
CA GLU A 142 -10.89 20.82 16.46
C GLU A 142 -11.49 21.53 15.23
N ILE A 143 -11.28 20.98 14.03
CA ILE A 143 -11.86 21.49 12.79
C ILE A 143 -13.40 21.47 12.82
N ALA A 144 -14.01 20.42 13.36
CA ALA A 144 -15.47 20.34 13.50
C ALA A 144 -15.99 21.41 14.47
N ALA A 145 -15.28 21.67 15.57
CA ALA A 145 -15.60 22.77 16.48
C ALA A 145 -15.46 24.13 15.79
N PHE A 146 -14.43 24.31 14.98
CA PHE A 146 -14.22 25.49 14.16
C PHE A 146 -15.36 25.73 13.16
N ALA A 147 -15.81 24.69 12.46
CA ALA A 147 -16.93 24.74 11.52
C ALA A 147 -18.26 25.11 12.21
N ARG A 148 -18.53 24.53 13.40
CA ARG A 148 -19.68 24.93 14.22
C ARG A 148 -19.61 26.39 14.65
N ALA A 149 -18.42 26.86 15.02
CA ALA A 149 -18.22 28.24 15.44
C ALA A 149 -18.41 29.24 14.29
N LEU A 150 -18.01 28.89 13.06
CA LEU A 150 -18.33 29.66 11.85
C LEU A 150 -19.85 29.81 11.68
N MET A 151 -20.59 28.72 11.77
CA MET A 151 -22.07 28.74 11.69
C MET A 151 -22.66 29.64 12.77
N VAL A 152 -22.25 29.48 14.03
CA VAL A 152 -22.81 30.25 15.15
C VAL A 152 -22.56 31.76 14.99
N ASN A 153 -21.37 32.16 14.58
CA ASN A 153 -21.03 33.58 14.39
C ASN A 153 -21.66 34.17 13.11
N GLU A 154 -21.92 33.34 12.11
CA GLU A 154 -22.75 33.74 10.98
C GLU A 154 -24.19 34.02 11.44
N VAL A 155 -24.84 33.05 12.11
CA VAL A 155 -26.25 33.18 12.53
C VAL A 155 -26.46 34.35 13.48
N LYS A 156 -25.51 34.59 14.40
CA LYS A 156 -25.55 35.69 15.37
C LYS A 156 -25.11 37.03 14.79
N GLU A 157 -24.63 37.07 13.55
CA GLU A 157 -24.08 38.26 12.90
C GLU A 157 -22.92 38.90 13.68
N THR A 158 -22.13 38.07 14.39
CA THR A 158 -20.97 38.52 15.16
C THR A 158 -19.67 38.26 14.39
N PRO A 159 -18.64 39.11 14.52
CA PRO A 159 -17.32 38.85 13.95
C PRO A 159 -16.75 37.52 14.44
N PHE A 160 -16.21 36.73 13.52
CA PHE A 160 -15.57 35.46 13.81
C PHE A 160 -14.08 35.67 14.09
N HIS A 161 -13.67 35.39 15.32
CA HIS A 161 -12.27 35.49 15.75
C HIS A 161 -11.74 34.13 16.16
N TRP A 162 -10.53 33.81 15.69
CA TRP A 162 -9.82 32.58 16.02
C TRP A 162 -8.33 32.85 16.11
N LYS A 163 -7.63 32.11 16.97
CA LYS A 163 -6.18 32.28 17.21
C LYS A 163 -5.36 31.19 16.54
N THR A 164 -5.85 29.96 16.64
CA THR A 164 -5.18 28.78 16.13
C THR A 164 -6.19 27.82 15.50
N LEU A 165 -5.70 27.00 14.59
CA LEU A 165 -6.39 25.83 14.06
C LEU A 165 -5.33 24.75 13.87
N ILE A 166 -5.59 23.52 14.34
CA ILE A 166 -4.63 22.40 14.36
C ILE A 166 -3.32 22.78 15.06
N GLY A 167 -3.42 23.61 16.11
CA GLY A 167 -2.27 24.15 16.85
C GLY A 167 -1.45 25.21 16.12
N LEU A 168 -1.88 25.71 14.95
CA LEU A 168 -1.14 26.67 14.13
C LEU A 168 -1.89 28.00 13.99
N SER A 169 -1.16 29.10 14.01
CA SER A 169 -1.67 30.44 13.69
C SER A 169 -2.04 30.58 12.20
N PRO A 170 -2.86 31.59 11.83
CA PRO A 170 -3.19 31.86 10.42
C PRO A 170 -1.97 32.03 9.51
N GLU A 171 -0.92 32.68 10.02
CA GLU A 171 0.35 32.93 9.33
C GLU A 171 1.13 31.63 9.15
N GLU A 172 1.19 30.79 10.18
CA GLU A 172 1.87 29.49 10.10
C GLU A 172 1.17 28.52 9.15
N LEU A 173 -0.17 28.50 9.17
CA LEU A 173 -0.96 27.73 8.21
C LEU A 173 -0.67 28.17 6.77
N ARG A 174 -0.50 29.48 6.54
CA ARG A 174 -0.08 30.00 5.25
C ARG A 174 1.30 29.48 4.87
N GLU A 175 2.27 29.71 5.74
CA GLU A 175 3.68 29.45 5.48
C GLU A 175 3.92 27.96 5.19
N ARG A 176 3.36 27.06 6.01
CA ARG A 176 3.53 25.61 5.85
C ARG A 176 2.81 25.06 4.62
N SER A 177 1.62 25.59 4.29
CA SER A 177 0.89 25.15 3.10
C SER A 177 1.53 25.60 1.78
N HIS A 178 2.27 26.72 1.77
CA HIS A 178 3.02 27.17 0.59
C HIS A 178 4.36 26.44 0.42
N HIS A 179 4.99 25.99 1.51
CA HIS A 179 6.33 25.38 1.51
C HIS A 179 6.35 23.93 2.03
N PRO A 180 5.56 22.99 1.47
CA PRO A 180 5.45 21.64 2.01
C PRO A 180 6.77 20.87 1.98
N GLN A 181 7.64 21.10 1.00
CA GLN A 181 8.95 20.46 0.92
C GLN A 181 9.84 20.80 2.14
N LYS A 182 9.79 22.05 2.61
CA LYS A 182 10.57 22.54 3.75
C LYS A 182 10.11 21.90 5.07
N TYR A 183 8.81 21.67 5.24
CA TYR A 183 8.23 21.26 6.52
C TYR A 183 7.89 19.77 6.62
N PHE A 184 7.68 19.09 5.48
CA PHE A 184 7.20 17.71 5.44
C PHE A 184 7.99 16.83 4.46
N GLY A 185 9.03 17.36 3.80
CA GLY A 185 9.84 16.61 2.84
C GLY A 185 9.09 16.19 1.57
N VAL A 186 7.92 16.78 1.28
CA VAL A 186 7.09 16.44 0.12
C VAL A 186 6.83 17.61 -0.81
N ASP A 187 6.94 17.35 -2.11
CA ASP A 187 6.61 18.31 -3.15
C ASP A 187 5.10 18.49 -3.32
N HIS A 188 4.74 19.63 -3.93
CA HIS A 188 3.41 19.88 -4.47
C HIS A 188 3.15 18.93 -5.65
N THR A 189 2.60 17.76 -5.37
CA THR A 189 2.28 16.75 -6.40
C THR A 189 0.77 16.62 -6.62
N PRO A 190 0.34 16.21 -7.84
CA PRO A 190 -1.05 15.85 -8.09
C PRO A 190 -1.54 14.73 -7.16
N LEU A 191 -2.85 14.66 -6.92
CA LEU A 191 -3.43 13.52 -6.21
C LEU A 191 -3.13 12.22 -6.97
N SER A 192 -2.74 11.19 -6.22
CA SER A 192 -2.47 9.84 -6.73
C SER A 192 -3.03 8.81 -5.75
N TYR A 193 -3.54 7.69 -6.26
CA TYR A 193 -3.99 6.57 -5.44
C TYR A 193 -2.87 6.03 -4.54
N THR A 194 -1.61 6.19 -4.96
CA THR A 194 -0.42 5.76 -4.23
C THR A 194 -0.20 6.50 -2.91
N HIS A 195 -0.87 7.64 -2.69
CA HIS A 195 -0.81 8.37 -1.42
C HIS A 195 -1.68 7.71 -0.31
N GLY A 196 -2.58 6.79 -0.71
CA GLY A 196 -3.42 6.03 0.20
C GLY A 196 -4.70 6.74 0.64
N LEU A 197 -5.58 5.98 1.29
CA LEU A 197 -6.96 6.38 1.59
C LEU A 197 -7.05 7.59 2.55
N VAL A 198 -6.17 7.66 3.56
CA VAL A 198 -6.13 8.77 4.52
C VAL A 198 -5.87 10.10 3.82
N VAL A 199 -4.84 10.16 2.96
CA VAL A 199 -4.50 11.36 2.18
C VAL A 199 -5.63 11.73 1.22
N ALA A 200 -6.25 10.73 0.57
CA ALA A 200 -7.38 10.96 -0.32
C ALA A 200 -8.57 11.61 0.41
N LYS A 201 -8.91 11.14 1.62
CA LYS A 201 -9.97 11.72 2.45
C LYS A 201 -9.64 13.13 2.93
N LEU A 202 -8.40 13.41 3.35
CA LEU A 202 -7.99 14.76 3.72
C LEU A 202 -8.10 15.74 2.53
N GLN A 203 -7.71 15.30 1.33
CA GLN A 203 -7.84 16.14 0.12
C GLN A 203 -9.30 16.29 -0.32
N HIS A 204 -10.17 15.29 -0.08
CA HIS A 204 -11.62 15.43 -0.26
C HIS A 204 -12.16 16.54 0.63
N LEU A 205 -11.87 16.50 1.94
CA LEU A 205 -12.31 17.52 2.90
C LEU A 205 -11.76 18.91 2.55
N ARG A 206 -10.52 18.99 2.04
CA ARG A 206 -9.95 20.24 1.53
C ARG A 206 -10.75 20.78 0.33
N ALA A 207 -11.12 19.92 -0.62
CA ALA A 207 -11.93 20.33 -1.76
C ALA A 207 -13.31 20.79 -1.30
N LYS A 208 -13.90 20.07 -0.33
CA LYS A 208 -15.18 20.42 0.26
C LYS A 208 -15.14 21.77 1.00
N SER A 209 -14.10 22.03 1.80
CA SER A 209 -13.97 23.30 2.50
C SER A 209 -13.82 24.49 1.54
N ARG A 210 -13.18 24.29 0.38
CA ARG A 210 -13.12 25.28 -0.70
C ARG A 210 -14.47 25.46 -1.39
N GLU A 211 -15.26 24.41 -1.53
CA GLU A 211 -16.63 24.54 -2.00
C GLU A 211 -17.46 25.41 -1.03
N VAL A 212 -17.36 25.14 0.29
CA VAL A 212 -18.02 25.95 1.33
C VAL A 212 -17.57 27.42 1.26
N GLU A 213 -16.28 27.69 1.03
CA GLU A 213 -15.75 29.04 0.79
C GLU A 213 -16.40 29.74 -0.42
N LEU A 214 -16.65 29.02 -1.52
CA LEU A 214 -17.35 29.57 -2.69
C LEU A 214 -18.81 29.93 -2.36
N TYR A 215 -19.50 29.10 -1.58
CA TYR A 215 -20.86 29.44 -1.12
C TYR A 215 -20.87 30.62 -0.15
N ALA A 216 -19.85 30.75 0.72
CA ALA A 216 -19.68 31.92 1.57
C ALA A 216 -19.50 33.20 0.73
N ASN A 217 -18.64 33.16 -0.30
CA ASN A 217 -18.47 34.28 -1.23
C ASN A 217 -19.79 34.64 -1.91
N ARG A 218 -20.56 33.67 -2.40
CA ARG A 218 -21.89 33.93 -2.99
C ARG A 218 -22.88 34.53 -1.99
N ALA A 219 -22.74 34.20 -0.71
CA ALA A 219 -23.64 34.65 0.33
C ALA A 219 -23.33 36.06 0.84
N PHE A 220 -22.05 36.44 0.87
CA PHE A 220 -21.59 37.64 1.58
C PHE A 220 -20.90 38.67 0.68
N THR A 221 -20.70 38.37 -0.60
CA THR A 221 -20.15 39.34 -1.57
C THR A 221 -21.30 40.00 -2.32
N ASN A 222 -21.33 41.33 -2.30
CA ASN A 222 -22.34 42.12 -3.00
C ASN A 222 -22.04 42.22 -4.52
N GLU A 223 -22.95 42.83 -5.28
CA GLU A 223 -22.82 42.97 -6.74
C GLU A 223 -21.62 43.82 -7.17
N SER A 224 -21.11 44.68 -6.28
CA SER A 224 -19.90 45.48 -6.49
C SER A 224 -18.60 44.70 -6.20
N GLY A 225 -18.70 43.47 -5.71
CA GLY A 225 -17.55 42.61 -5.37
C GLY A 225 -17.00 42.83 -3.96
N GLU A 226 -17.64 43.67 -3.13
CA GLU A 226 -17.25 43.88 -1.74
C GLU A 226 -17.84 42.78 -0.85
N CYS A 227 -17.00 42.18 -0.01
CA CYS A 227 -17.42 41.13 0.92
C CYS A 227 -17.72 41.70 2.31
N LEU A 228 -18.94 41.45 2.79
CA LEU A 228 -19.43 41.88 4.10
C LEU A 228 -18.92 41.01 5.28
N ARG A 229 -18.47 39.78 4.99
CA ARG A 229 -17.98 38.80 5.99
C ARG A 229 -16.59 38.26 5.62
N THR A 230 -15.63 39.16 5.50
CA THR A 230 -14.24 38.82 5.19
C THR A 230 -13.61 37.90 6.24
N ASP A 231 -14.04 38.01 7.49
CA ASP A 231 -13.67 37.15 8.62
C ASP A 231 -13.98 35.67 8.36
N LEU A 232 -15.18 35.36 7.86
CA LEU A 232 -15.60 33.98 7.55
C LEU A 232 -14.82 33.42 6.34
N ILE A 233 -14.64 34.25 5.30
CA ILE A 233 -13.91 33.83 4.10
C ILE A 233 -12.45 33.56 4.41
N GLN A 234 -11.78 34.43 5.16
CA GLN A 234 -10.40 34.23 5.57
C GLN A 234 -10.25 32.96 6.42
N ALA A 235 -11.18 32.70 7.35
CA ALA A 235 -11.20 31.48 8.14
C ALA A 235 -11.34 30.22 7.27
N LEU A 236 -12.29 30.18 6.33
CA LEU A 236 -12.47 29.05 5.41
C LEU A 236 -11.26 28.85 4.50
N ASN A 237 -10.64 29.94 4.08
CA ASN A 237 -9.43 29.90 3.27
C ASN A 237 -8.27 29.25 4.04
N ARG A 238 -8.09 29.59 5.34
CA ARG A 238 -7.10 28.95 6.22
C ARG A 238 -7.46 27.51 6.58
N LEU A 239 -8.74 27.20 6.69
CA LEU A 239 -9.20 25.82 6.87
C LEU A 239 -8.77 24.92 5.71
N SER A 240 -8.81 25.41 4.47
CA SER A 240 -8.29 24.66 3.32
C SER A 240 -6.77 24.43 3.38
N SER A 241 -6.02 25.37 3.98
CA SER A 241 -4.59 25.19 4.26
C SER A 241 -4.34 24.12 5.31
N ALA A 242 -5.16 24.06 6.37
CA ALA A 242 -5.05 23.06 7.43
C ALA A 242 -5.16 21.62 6.89
N PHE A 243 -6.18 21.33 6.07
CA PHE A 243 -6.29 20.00 5.45
C PHE A 243 -5.12 19.67 4.53
N TYR A 244 -4.59 20.66 3.82
CA TYR A 244 -3.42 20.44 2.97
C TYR A 244 -2.18 20.07 3.80
N ILE A 245 -1.98 20.75 4.92
CA ILE A 245 -0.89 20.46 5.87
C ILE A 245 -1.02 19.05 6.41
N LEU A 246 -2.19 18.65 6.93
CA LEU A 246 -2.41 17.28 7.43
C LEU A 246 -2.14 16.24 6.34
N ALA A 247 -2.54 16.51 5.09
CA ALA A 247 -2.28 15.62 3.97
C ALA A 247 -0.77 15.50 3.66
N CYS A 248 -0.02 16.61 3.75
CA CYS A 248 1.43 16.60 3.58
C CYS A 248 2.15 15.89 4.73
N GLU A 249 1.70 16.07 5.98
CA GLU A 249 2.25 15.40 7.15
C GLU A 249 2.13 13.88 7.05
N VAL A 250 0.95 13.37 6.67
CA VAL A 250 0.75 11.93 6.43
C VAL A 250 1.65 11.41 5.30
N ARG A 251 1.86 12.20 4.25
CA ARG A 251 2.76 11.82 3.15
C ARG A 251 4.23 11.82 3.60
N GLY A 252 4.63 12.80 4.40
CA GLY A 252 5.97 12.91 4.98
C GLY A 252 6.29 11.70 5.86
N ARG A 253 5.42 11.39 6.83
CA ARG A 253 5.54 10.20 7.69
C ARG A 253 5.75 8.91 6.88
N LYS A 254 4.95 8.69 5.84
CA LYS A 254 5.07 7.51 4.97
C LYS A 254 6.35 7.51 4.12
N LEU A 255 6.88 8.67 3.77
CA LEU A 255 8.14 8.77 3.03
C LEU A 255 9.31 8.45 3.96
N GLU A 256 9.30 9.00 5.18
CA GLU A 256 10.27 8.69 6.25
C GLU A 256 10.25 7.20 6.59
N GLU A 257 9.08 6.60 6.82
CA GLU A 257 8.95 5.15 7.06
C GLU A 257 9.49 4.31 5.89
N LYS A 258 9.32 4.76 4.64
CA LYS A 258 9.86 4.07 3.46
C LYS A 258 11.37 4.21 3.37
N THR A 259 11.92 5.38 3.68
CA THR A 259 13.35 5.63 3.68
C THR A 259 14.02 4.85 4.82
N GLU A 260 13.46 4.84 6.03
CA GLU A 260 13.95 4.05 7.16
C GLU A 260 13.85 2.53 6.90
N LYS A 261 12.80 2.05 6.23
CA LYS A 261 12.71 0.65 5.79
C LYS A 261 13.69 0.33 4.67
N ALA A 262 13.95 1.26 3.75
CA ALA A 262 14.97 1.08 2.72
C ALA A 262 16.38 1.04 3.33
N GLU A 263 16.65 1.82 4.37
CA GLU A 263 17.93 1.82 5.11
C GLU A 263 18.09 0.59 6.02
N LYS A 264 16.99 -0.01 6.53
CA LYS A 264 17.04 -1.28 7.29
C LYS A 264 17.06 -2.55 6.43
N HIS A 265 16.68 -2.48 5.14
CA HIS A 265 16.70 -3.60 4.19
C HIS A 265 17.97 -3.67 3.32
N GLU A 266 19.13 -3.36 3.90
CA GLU A 266 20.43 -3.71 3.30
C GLU A 266 21.08 -4.91 4.01
N GLN A 267 20.30 -5.77 4.67
CA GLN A 267 20.73 -7.13 4.91
C GLN A 267 20.57 -7.90 3.58
N PRO A 268 21.64 -8.42 2.98
CA PRO A 268 21.54 -9.19 1.75
C PRO A 268 20.52 -10.33 1.93
N GLU A 269 19.70 -10.60 0.92
CA GLU A 269 18.75 -11.71 0.96
C GLU A 269 19.45 -12.98 1.45
N LYS A 270 18.89 -13.63 2.48
CA LYS A 270 19.42 -14.86 3.09
C LYS A 270 19.26 -16.03 2.10
N ARG A 271 20.18 -16.09 1.14
CA ARG A 271 20.21 -17.09 0.06
C ARG A 271 20.89 -18.38 0.53
N ILE A 272 20.29 -19.50 0.16
CA ILE A 272 20.73 -20.84 0.51
C ILE A 272 20.81 -21.71 -0.77
N PRO A 273 21.96 -22.32 -1.09
CA PRO A 273 22.02 -23.34 -2.13
C PRO A 273 21.21 -24.58 -1.73
N ILE A 274 20.69 -25.29 -2.72
CA ILE A 274 19.84 -26.46 -2.51
C ILE A 274 20.55 -27.73 -2.99
N GLY A 275 20.75 -28.66 -2.07
CA GLY A 275 21.20 -30.02 -2.33
C GLY A 275 20.01 -30.96 -2.48
N VAL A 276 19.99 -31.72 -3.58
CA VAL A 276 18.94 -32.71 -3.84
C VAL A 276 19.47 -34.11 -3.50
N SER A 277 18.82 -34.73 -2.53
CA SER A 277 19.15 -36.07 -2.06
C SER A 277 18.31 -37.11 -2.78
N ASN A 278 18.97 -37.92 -3.62
CA ASN A 278 18.38 -39.15 -4.13
C ASN A 278 18.42 -40.22 -3.02
N ARG A 279 17.65 -41.30 -3.20
CA ARG A 279 17.62 -42.43 -2.28
C ARG A 279 19.02 -42.96 -1.97
N HIS A 280 19.30 -43.16 -0.70
CA HIS A 280 20.60 -43.61 -0.24
C HIS A 280 20.52 -44.28 1.13
N ILE A 281 21.63 -44.87 1.58
CA ILE A 281 21.73 -45.53 2.87
C ILE A 281 23.05 -45.19 3.57
N HIS A 282 22.99 -44.99 4.88
CA HIS A 282 24.14 -45.01 5.77
C HIS A 282 24.17 -46.37 6.48
N LEU A 283 25.35 -46.98 6.59
CA LEU A 283 25.50 -48.31 7.21
C LEU A 283 26.20 -48.22 8.57
N SER A 284 25.79 -49.10 9.48
CA SER A 284 26.58 -49.47 10.65
C SER A 284 27.82 -50.28 10.22
N LYS A 285 28.81 -50.38 11.11
CA LYS A 285 29.99 -51.23 10.85
C LYS A 285 29.58 -52.70 10.69
N ASP A 286 28.73 -53.19 11.58
CA ASP A 286 28.30 -54.60 11.59
C ASP A 286 27.52 -54.95 10.31
N ASP A 287 26.63 -54.06 9.87
CA ASP A 287 25.86 -54.27 8.63
C ASP A 287 26.73 -54.15 7.39
N LEU A 288 27.73 -53.25 7.40
CA LEU A 288 28.70 -53.17 6.30
C LEU A 288 29.45 -54.50 6.15
N GLU A 289 29.92 -55.08 7.25
CA GLU A 289 30.63 -56.36 7.24
C GLU A 289 29.73 -57.51 6.82
N ALA A 290 28.47 -57.55 7.29
CA ALA A 290 27.49 -58.56 6.88
C ALA A 290 27.16 -58.50 5.37
N LEU A 291 27.13 -57.31 4.78
CA LEU A 291 26.76 -57.11 3.38
C LEU A 291 27.93 -57.25 2.41
N PHE A 292 29.16 -56.90 2.84
CA PHE A 292 30.35 -56.81 1.96
C PHE A 292 31.56 -57.65 2.40
N GLY A 293 31.55 -58.22 3.61
CA GLY A 293 32.61 -59.06 4.16
C GLY A 293 33.36 -58.43 5.35
N GLU A 294 34.02 -59.26 6.15
CA GLU A 294 34.77 -58.81 7.34
C GLU A 294 35.86 -57.78 7.00
N ASN A 295 36.00 -56.76 7.86
CA ASN A 295 36.97 -55.66 7.72
C ASN A 295 36.87 -54.87 6.41
N TYR A 296 35.70 -54.87 5.76
CA TYR A 296 35.50 -54.12 4.52
C TYR A 296 35.50 -52.60 4.75
N GLY A 297 36.18 -51.86 3.88
CA GLY A 297 36.23 -50.40 3.88
C GLY A 297 35.50 -49.81 2.66
N LEU A 298 34.64 -48.82 2.89
CA LEU A 298 33.93 -48.12 1.81
C LEU A 298 34.90 -47.39 0.87
N ASN A 299 34.67 -47.50 -0.44
CA ASN A 299 35.53 -46.85 -1.44
C ASN A 299 34.94 -45.51 -1.86
N LEU A 300 35.70 -44.43 -1.68
CA LEU A 300 35.31 -43.09 -2.11
C LEU A 300 35.00 -43.07 -3.62
N GLN A 301 33.78 -42.64 -3.99
CA GLN A 301 33.42 -42.32 -5.37
C GLN A 301 33.38 -40.81 -5.60
N LYS A 302 32.72 -40.07 -4.70
CA LYS A 302 32.55 -38.61 -4.80
C LYS A 302 32.35 -38.01 -3.42
N GLU A 303 33.06 -36.93 -3.11
CA GLU A 303 32.81 -36.13 -1.91
C GLU A 303 31.47 -35.39 -2.02
N LEU A 304 30.76 -35.28 -0.90
CA LEU A 304 29.53 -34.51 -0.80
C LEU A 304 29.84 -33.09 -0.32
N SER A 305 28.82 -32.23 -0.36
CA SER A 305 28.90 -30.86 0.14
C SER A 305 29.22 -30.79 1.63
N GLN A 306 28.66 -31.69 2.45
CA GLN A 306 28.95 -31.71 3.87
C GLN A 306 30.35 -32.30 4.12
N PRO A 307 31.23 -31.58 4.84
CA PRO A 307 32.61 -32.02 5.12
C PRO A 307 32.69 -33.46 5.65
N GLY A 308 33.61 -34.24 5.09
CA GLY A 308 33.84 -35.63 5.47
C GLY A 308 32.76 -36.64 5.03
N GLN A 309 31.62 -36.20 4.50
CA GLN A 309 30.62 -37.10 3.92
C GLN A 309 30.95 -37.42 2.46
N PHE A 310 30.68 -38.66 2.05
CA PHE A 310 30.95 -39.07 0.67
C PHE A 310 29.98 -40.11 0.13
N ALA A 311 29.75 -40.09 -1.18
CA ALA A 311 29.14 -41.20 -1.89
C ALA A 311 30.19 -42.28 -2.14
N ALA A 312 29.90 -43.51 -1.70
CA ALA A 312 30.75 -44.66 -1.88
C ALA A 312 30.50 -45.34 -3.24
N LYS A 313 31.46 -46.08 -3.79
CA LYS A 313 31.27 -46.84 -5.05
C LYS A 313 30.24 -47.95 -4.90
N GLU A 314 30.11 -48.45 -3.68
CA GLU A 314 29.21 -49.51 -3.29
C GLU A 314 27.74 -49.09 -3.35
N THR A 315 26.91 -50.08 -3.61
CA THR A 315 25.45 -49.94 -3.62
C THR A 315 24.81 -51.20 -3.04
N VAL A 316 23.63 -51.06 -2.45
CA VAL A 316 22.82 -52.17 -1.96
C VAL A 316 21.48 -52.24 -2.69
N THR A 317 20.77 -53.35 -2.52
CA THR A 317 19.36 -53.47 -2.92
C THR A 317 18.48 -53.40 -1.68
N LEU A 318 17.47 -52.53 -1.70
CA LEU A 318 16.42 -52.48 -0.68
C LEU A 318 15.26 -53.36 -1.13
N VAL A 319 14.81 -54.28 -0.28
CA VAL A 319 13.71 -55.21 -0.56
C VAL A 319 12.62 -55.01 0.48
N GLY A 320 11.45 -54.56 0.03
CA GLY A 320 10.25 -54.41 0.85
C GLY A 320 9.17 -55.43 0.48
N PRO A 321 8.02 -55.43 1.17
CA PRO A 321 6.96 -56.42 0.99
C PRO A 321 6.39 -56.52 -0.43
N LYS A 322 6.40 -55.41 -1.19
CA LYS A 322 5.79 -55.33 -2.53
C LYS A 322 6.83 -55.37 -3.66
N GLY A 323 8.07 -54.99 -3.40
CA GLY A 323 9.05 -54.78 -4.46
C GLY A 323 10.45 -54.49 -3.95
N ARG A 324 11.36 -54.21 -4.88
CA ARG A 324 12.75 -53.92 -4.59
C ARG A 324 13.25 -52.69 -5.33
N ILE A 325 14.28 -52.05 -4.77
CA ILE A 325 15.02 -50.96 -5.39
C ILE A 325 16.50 -51.33 -5.38
N GLU A 326 17.05 -51.52 -6.57
CA GLU A 326 18.45 -51.88 -6.78
C GLU A 326 19.34 -50.63 -6.88
N LYS A 327 20.64 -50.82 -6.71
CA LYS A 327 21.67 -49.78 -6.88
C LYS A 327 21.45 -48.55 -5.99
N VAL A 328 20.97 -48.75 -4.76
CA VAL A 328 20.84 -47.69 -3.76
C VAL A 328 22.23 -47.35 -3.23
N ARG A 329 22.59 -46.06 -3.34
CA ARG A 329 23.93 -45.55 -3.02
C ARG A 329 24.21 -45.63 -1.52
N ILE A 330 25.40 -46.09 -1.14
CA ILE A 330 25.88 -45.97 0.24
C ILE A 330 26.57 -44.61 0.42
N LEU A 331 26.24 -43.90 1.50
CA LEU A 331 26.93 -42.69 1.93
C LEU A 331 27.79 -42.98 3.15
N GLY A 332 29.09 -42.70 3.03
CA GLY A 332 30.08 -42.82 4.10
C GLY A 332 30.34 -41.49 4.84
N PRO A 333 31.04 -41.54 5.98
CA PRO A 333 31.58 -42.76 6.61
C PRO A 333 30.49 -43.63 7.26
N VAL A 334 30.86 -44.81 7.74
CA VAL A 334 29.97 -45.65 8.54
C VAL A 334 29.45 -44.88 9.76
N ARG A 335 28.20 -45.12 10.12
CA ARG A 335 27.54 -44.49 11.27
C ARG A 335 27.33 -45.52 12.37
N LYS A 336 26.80 -45.08 13.51
CA LYS A 336 26.46 -45.97 14.63
C LYS A 336 25.33 -46.94 14.25
N ASN A 337 24.32 -46.43 13.55
CA ASN A 337 23.14 -47.18 13.16
C ASN A 337 22.95 -47.09 11.64
N THR A 338 22.39 -48.15 11.05
CA THR A 338 21.98 -48.15 9.65
C THR A 338 20.72 -47.32 9.44
N GLN A 339 20.69 -46.51 8.39
CA GLN A 339 19.60 -45.61 8.06
C GLN A 339 19.41 -45.50 6.54
N ALA A 340 18.22 -45.85 6.05
CA ALA A 340 17.84 -45.69 4.66
C ALA A 340 16.96 -44.45 4.48
N GLU A 341 17.40 -43.50 3.67
CA GLU A 341 16.66 -42.30 3.31
C GLU A 341 16.12 -42.46 1.89
N ILE A 342 14.80 -42.47 1.75
CA ILE A 342 14.09 -42.76 0.49
C ILE A 342 12.95 -41.75 0.28
N SER A 343 12.46 -41.57 -0.94
CA SER A 343 11.31 -40.68 -1.15
C SER A 343 9.97 -41.35 -0.83
N ALA A 344 8.92 -40.55 -0.69
CA ALA A 344 7.56 -41.10 -0.53
C ALA A 344 7.17 -42.02 -1.71
N THR A 345 7.59 -41.66 -2.93
CA THR A 345 7.41 -42.50 -4.12
C THR A 345 8.09 -43.87 -3.99
N ASP A 346 9.30 -43.91 -3.42
CA ASP A 346 10.01 -45.17 -3.19
C ASP A 346 9.30 -46.07 -2.17
N CYS A 347 8.73 -45.48 -1.11
CA CYS A 347 7.93 -46.22 -0.12
C CYS A 347 6.79 -47.00 -0.79
N TYR A 348 6.05 -46.38 -1.72
CA TYR A 348 4.96 -47.04 -2.45
C TYR A 348 5.43 -48.19 -3.35
N LYS A 349 6.65 -48.09 -3.90
CA LYS A 349 7.27 -49.15 -4.71
C LYS A 349 7.70 -50.33 -3.85
N LEU A 350 8.28 -50.06 -2.68
CA LEU A 350 8.70 -51.07 -1.71
C LEU A 350 7.52 -51.70 -0.96
N GLY A 351 6.38 -51.00 -0.88
CA GLY A 351 5.21 -51.46 -0.14
C GLY A 351 5.32 -51.22 1.36
N ILE A 352 6.04 -50.17 1.77
CA ILE A 352 6.18 -49.75 3.16
C ILE A 352 5.47 -48.40 3.37
N LYS A 353 5.03 -48.14 4.60
CA LYS A 353 4.36 -46.88 4.94
C LYS A 353 5.41 -45.74 4.96
N PRO A 354 5.19 -44.62 4.26
CA PRO A 354 6.08 -43.47 4.35
C PRO A 354 6.00 -42.85 5.74
N VAL A 355 7.17 -42.64 6.37
CA VAL A 355 7.32 -41.99 7.67
C VAL A 355 8.38 -40.91 7.53
N ILE A 356 7.99 -39.64 7.67
CA ILE A 356 8.89 -38.49 7.58
C ILE A 356 9.61 -38.34 8.91
N ARG A 357 10.95 -38.23 8.88
CA ARG A 357 11.79 -38.05 10.08
C ARG A 357 13.02 -37.22 9.81
N ASP A 358 13.50 -36.57 10.87
CA ASP A 358 14.83 -35.97 10.86
C ASP A 358 15.89 -37.09 11.01
N SER A 359 17.04 -36.92 10.35
CA SER A 359 18.12 -37.90 10.34
C SER A 359 18.56 -38.26 11.77
N GLY A 360 18.58 -39.55 12.10
CA GLY A 360 18.88 -40.07 13.44
C GLY A 360 17.67 -40.42 14.31
N GLN A 361 16.44 -40.04 13.93
CA GLN A 361 15.22 -40.40 14.65
C GLN A 361 14.65 -41.75 14.17
N HIS A 362 15.28 -42.87 14.58
CA HIS A 362 14.91 -44.22 14.13
C HIS A 362 13.62 -44.79 14.75
N GLU A 363 13.22 -44.33 15.94
CA GLU A 363 12.12 -44.95 16.70
C GLU A 363 10.78 -44.91 15.96
N GLY A 364 10.12 -46.05 15.73
CA GLY A 364 8.82 -46.10 15.04
C GLY A 364 8.90 -45.89 13.52
N THR A 365 10.11 -45.97 12.94
CA THR A 365 10.30 -46.08 11.49
C THR A 365 10.17 -47.53 11.03
N PRO A 366 9.72 -47.79 9.79
CA PRO A 366 9.68 -49.13 9.23
C PRO A 366 11.09 -49.72 9.03
N GLY A 367 11.11 -51.05 8.98
CA GLY A 367 12.23 -51.86 8.55
C GLY A 367 12.13 -52.30 7.08
N LEU A 368 13.17 -52.98 6.60
CA LEU A 368 13.21 -53.69 5.32
C LEU A 368 14.45 -54.59 5.24
N GLN A 369 14.52 -55.42 4.20
CA GLN A 369 15.69 -56.24 3.94
C GLN A 369 16.70 -55.53 3.03
N LEU A 370 17.96 -55.52 3.45
CA LEU A 370 19.11 -55.09 2.67
C LEU A 370 19.79 -56.30 2.04
N VAL A 371 20.15 -56.18 0.76
CA VAL A 371 20.92 -57.21 0.05
C VAL A 371 22.19 -56.59 -0.53
N GLY A 372 23.33 -57.14 -0.12
CA GLY A 372 24.67 -56.80 -0.59
C GLY A 372 25.30 -57.95 -1.38
N PRO A 373 26.54 -57.80 -1.85
CA PRO A 373 27.21 -58.83 -2.64
C PRO A 373 27.58 -60.09 -1.84
N GLN A 374 27.79 -59.99 -0.52
CA GLN A 374 28.23 -61.11 0.33
C GLN A 374 27.15 -61.61 1.29
N GLY A 375 26.03 -60.90 1.43
CA GLY A 375 25.01 -61.26 2.40
C GLY A 375 23.77 -60.37 2.36
N GLN A 376 22.90 -60.58 3.35
CA GLN A 376 21.66 -59.83 3.54
C GLN A 376 21.46 -59.51 5.02
N VAL A 377 20.80 -58.39 5.30
CA VAL A 377 20.49 -57.92 6.66
C VAL A 377 19.00 -57.56 6.71
N GLU A 378 18.30 -58.00 7.75
CA GLU A 378 16.93 -57.57 8.02
C GLU A 378 16.95 -56.40 9.00
N LEU A 379 16.49 -55.23 8.56
CA LEU A 379 16.34 -54.08 9.44
C LEU A 379 14.96 -54.11 10.08
N GLU A 380 14.89 -54.00 11.40
CA GLU A 380 13.62 -53.83 12.12
C GLU A 380 13.11 -52.37 12.07
N SER A 381 14.04 -51.42 11.98
CA SER A 381 13.78 -49.98 11.88
C SER A 381 14.94 -49.27 11.15
N GLY A 382 14.74 -48.01 10.77
CA GLY A 382 15.77 -47.17 10.16
C GLY A 382 15.44 -46.69 8.74
N VAL A 383 14.27 -47.02 8.19
CA VAL A 383 13.85 -46.57 6.86
C VAL A 383 12.93 -45.37 6.99
N MET A 384 13.27 -44.24 6.36
CA MET A 384 12.52 -43.00 6.50
C MET A 384 12.46 -42.19 5.20
N VAL A 385 11.45 -41.32 5.14
CA VAL A 385 11.44 -40.20 4.21
C VAL A 385 12.17 -39.04 4.89
N ALA A 386 13.24 -38.55 4.26
CA ALA A 386 14.07 -37.51 4.83
C ALA A 386 13.26 -36.22 4.99
N SER A 387 13.16 -35.72 6.22
CA SER A 387 12.61 -34.41 6.52
C SER A 387 13.56 -33.32 6.00
N ARG A 388 13.01 -32.32 5.30
CA ARG A 388 13.77 -31.19 4.78
C ARG A 388 14.43 -30.39 5.90
N HIS A 389 15.67 -29.99 5.67
CA HIS A 389 16.46 -29.26 6.66
C HIS A 389 17.53 -28.39 6.00
N ILE A 390 18.07 -27.44 6.76
CA ILE A 390 19.20 -26.60 6.40
C ILE A 390 20.34 -26.89 7.36
N HIS A 391 21.51 -27.18 6.81
CA HIS A 391 22.75 -27.18 7.56
C HIS A 391 23.35 -25.78 7.58
N LEU A 392 23.72 -25.28 8.76
CA LEU A 392 24.46 -24.03 8.96
C LEU A 392 25.65 -24.28 9.89
N ASN A 393 26.74 -23.55 9.68
CA ASN A 393 27.77 -23.45 10.72
C ASN A 393 27.42 -22.38 11.76
N LEU A 394 28.21 -22.32 12.84
CA LEU A 394 27.98 -21.41 13.96
C LEU A 394 27.96 -19.93 13.53
N GLU A 395 28.86 -19.54 12.62
CA GLU A 395 28.96 -18.18 12.11
C GLU A 395 27.72 -17.79 11.28
N GLN A 396 27.28 -18.67 10.39
CA GLN A 396 26.12 -18.45 9.52
C GLN A 396 24.81 -18.45 10.30
N ALA A 397 24.69 -19.33 11.31
CA ALA A 397 23.54 -19.34 12.19
C ALA A 397 23.44 -18.02 12.98
N ALA A 398 24.57 -17.52 13.51
CA ALA A 398 24.64 -16.23 14.18
C ALA A 398 24.33 -15.06 13.20
N GLU A 399 24.89 -15.07 12.00
CA GLU A 399 24.61 -14.09 10.93
C GLU A 399 23.12 -14.03 10.62
N TRP A 400 22.44 -15.19 10.59
CA TRP A 400 21.02 -15.27 10.30
C TRP A 400 20.13 -15.15 11.53
N SER A 401 20.71 -15.01 12.72
CA SER A 401 20.00 -15.00 14.01
C SER A 401 19.10 -16.23 14.19
N LEU A 402 19.62 -17.40 13.81
CA LEU A 402 18.96 -18.70 13.92
C LEU A 402 19.72 -19.59 14.91
N ASN A 403 18.99 -20.50 15.55
CA ASN A 403 19.51 -21.50 16.47
C ASN A 403 19.27 -22.91 15.93
N ASP A 404 20.03 -23.87 16.47
CA ASP A 404 19.76 -25.29 16.23
C ASP A 404 18.35 -25.65 16.70
N GLY A 405 17.60 -26.36 15.86
CA GLY A 405 16.21 -26.74 16.15
C GLY A 405 15.15 -25.76 15.66
N ASP A 406 15.51 -24.56 15.21
CA ASP A 406 14.55 -23.59 14.69
C ASP A 406 13.83 -24.13 13.44
N ARG A 407 12.59 -23.70 13.23
CA ARG A 407 11.79 -24.04 12.05
C ARG A 407 11.49 -22.78 11.25
N VAL A 408 11.87 -22.79 9.97
CA VAL A 408 11.82 -21.62 9.10
C VAL A 408 10.99 -21.89 7.84
N ARG A 409 10.68 -20.82 7.12
CA ARG A 409 10.06 -20.88 5.79
C ARG A 409 11.10 -20.52 4.73
N VAL A 410 11.12 -21.29 3.65
CA VAL A 410 12.05 -21.08 2.53
C VAL A 410 11.27 -20.96 1.24
N GLN A 411 11.44 -19.82 0.56
CA GLN A 411 10.92 -19.63 -0.78
C GLN A 411 11.92 -20.17 -1.81
N ILE A 412 11.46 -21.07 -2.69
CA ILE A 412 12.26 -21.62 -3.77
C ILE A 412 12.07 -20.77 -5.03
N GLN A 413 13.17 -20.19 -5.51
CA GLN A 413 13.20 -19.37 -6.72
C GLN A 413 13.49 -20.24 -7.95
N SER A 414 12.47 -20.96 -8.42
CA SER A 414 12.54 -21.84 -9.59
C SER A 414 11.46 -21.51 -10.63
N LYS A 415 11.42 -22.29 -11.73
CA LYS A 415 10.33 -22.21 -12.72
C LYS A 415 8.96 -22.65 -12.18
N ARG A 416 8.94 -23.34 -11.04
CA ARG A 416 7.73 -23.75 -10.33
C ARG A 416 7.86 -23.33 -8.87
N PRO A 417 7.73 -22.01 -8.60
CA PRO A 417 8.03 -21.45 -7.29
C PRO A 417 7.10 -22.01 -6.23
N MET A 418 7.66 -22.26 -5.06
CA MET A 418 6.91 -22.73 -3.89
C MET A 418 7.57 -22.27 -2.60
N ILE A 419 6.81 -22.35 -1.51
CA ILE A 419 7.31 -22.07 -0.17
C ILE A 419 7.28 -23.39 0.59
N PHE A 420 8.43 -23.80 1.09
CA PHE A 420 8.53 -24.90 2.04
C PHE A 420 8.45 -24.33 3.45
N GLU A 421 7.44 -24.77 4.19
CA GLU A 421 7.27 -24.43 5.60
C GLU A 421 7.95 -25.47 6.49
N ASP A 422 8.10 -25.17 7.78
CA ASP A 422 8.60 -26.14 8.77
C ASP A 422 9.96 -26.76 8.42
N VAL A 423 10.87 -25.98 7.84
CA VAL A 423 12.23 -26.42 7.48
C VAL A 423 13.12 -26.37 8.72
N LEU A 424 13.70 -27.50 9.11
CA LEU A 424 14.58 -27.56 10.29
C LEU A 424 15.92 -26.87 10.06
N ILE A 425 16.35 -26.03 10.98
CA ILE A 425 17.72 -25.53 11.08
C ILE A 425 18.55 -26.50 11.91
N ARG A 426 19.67 -26.93 11.36
CA ARG A 426 20.68 -27.75 12.03
C ARG A 426 21.99 -27.01 12.07
N VAL A 427 22.52 -26.75 13.26
CA VAL A 427 23.74 -25.97 13.45
C VAL A 427 24.85 -26.86 14.00
N ASN A 428 25.98 -26.90 13.29
CA ASN A 428 27.18 -27.58 13.74
C ASN A 428 28.42 -26.89 13.15
N GLU A 429 29.54 -26.85 13.87
CA GLU A 429 30.77 -26.21 13.40
C GLU A 429 31.30 -26.78 12.07
N ASP A 430 31.08 -28.08 11.82
CA ASP A 430 31.55 -28.79 10.64
C ASP A 430 30.56 -28.76 9.46
N TYR A 431 29.45 -28.03 9.57
CA TYR A 431 28.45 -27.98 8.51
C TYR A 431 28.76 -26.95 7.43
N GLN A 432 28.42 -27.31 6.19
CA GLN A 432 28.42 -26.38 5.07
C GLN A 432 26.99 -25.93 4.77
N LYS A 433 26.81 -24.61 4.59
CA LYS A 433 25.53 -23.97 4.26
C LYS A 433 24.84 -24.62 3.07
N GLU A 434 23.79 -25.39 3.31
CA GLU A 434 22.99 -26.03 2.25
C GLU A 434 21.62 -26.47 2.77
N MET A 435 20.58 -26.29 1.94
CA MET A 435 19.25 -26.85 2.18
C MET A 435 19.15 -28.22 1.52
N HIS A 436 18.73 -29.24 2.26
CA HIS A 436 18.57 -30.61 1.75
C HIS A 436 17.08 -30.90 1.52
N LEU A 437 16.77 -31.30 0.29
CA LEU A 437 15.44 -31.75 -0.14
C LEU A 437 15.55 -33.15 -0.72
N ASP A 438 14.49 -33.95 -0.57
CA ASP A 438 14.42 -35.23 -1.28
C ASP A 438 14.10 -35.03 -2.78
N LEU A 439 14.19 -36.12 -3.54
CA LEU A 439 13.95 -36.09 -4.98
C LEU A 439 12.50 -35.72 -5.35
N ASP A 440 11.51 -36.10 -4.53
CA ASP A 440 10.10 -35.80 -4.80
C ASP A 440 9.83 -34.29 -4.59
N GLU A 441 10.37 -33.71 -3.50
CA GLU A 441 10.31 -32.28 -3.21
C GLU A 441 11.02 -31.45 -4.28
N ALA A 442 12.22 -31.85 -4.68
CA ALA A 442 12.98 -31.16 -5.72
C ALA A 442 12.28 -31.18 -7.08
N ASN A 443 11.67 -32.32 -7.45
CA ASN A 443 10.89 -32.42 -8.68
C ASN A 443 9.61 -31.59 -8.61
N ALA A 444 8.95 -31.53 -7.44
CA ALA A 444 7.76 -30.70 -7.24
C ALA A 444 8.04 -29.21 -7.47
N ALA A 445 9.23 -28.74 -7.10
CA ALA A 445 9.69 -27.37 -7.31
C ALA A 445 10.44 -27.15 -8.63
N LEU A 446 10.66 -28.17 -9.48
CA LEU A 446 11.49 -28.08 -10.69
C LEU A 446 12.88 -27.44 -10.44
N ILE A 447 13.60 -27.95 -9.43
CA ILE A 447 14.93 -27.47 -9.06
C ILE A 447 15.95 -27.82 -10.14
N ASP A 448 16.78 -26.84 -10.50
CA ASP A 448 17.96 -26.98 -11.35
C ASP A 448 19.22 -26.44 -10.65
N GLY A 449 20.39 -26.55 -11.30
CA GLY A 449 21.66 -26.12 -10.70
C GLY A 449 21.81 -24.62 -10.47
N GLN A 450 20.87 -23.78 -10.93
CA GLN A 450 20.86 -22.33 -10.68
C GLN A 450 19.82 -21.93 -9.64
N THR A 451 18.95 -22.86 -9.24
CA THR A 451 17.88 -22.61 -8.28
C THR A 451 18.48 -22.31 -6.90
N GLN A 452 17.92 -21.30 -6.23
CA GLN A 452 18.30 -20.91 -4.88
C GLN A 452 17.06 -20.86 -3.98
N GLY A 453 17.27 -21.18 -2.70
CA GLY A 453 16.30 -20.88 -1.66
C GLY A 453 16.55 -19.49 -1.10
N VAL A 454 15.48 -18.81 -0.69
CA VAL A 454 15.55 -17.56 0.08
C VAL A 454 14.80 -17.77 1.38
N LEU A 455 15.50 -17.54 2.49
CA LEU A 455 14.89 -17.58 3.80
C LEU A 455 13.87 -16.44 3.93
N MET A 456 12.65 -16.77 4.31
CA MET A 456 11.62 -15.76 4.59
C MET A 456 11.75 -15.33 6.05
N GLU A 457 11.50 -14.05 6.34
CA GLU A 457 11.42 -13.55 7.71
C GLU A 457 10.34 -14.36 8.48
N VAL A 458 10.73 -14.84 9.66
CA VAL A 458 9.90 -15.66 10.55
C VAL A 458 8.84 -14.78 11.20
#